data_AF-A0A1I3H3S0-F1
#
_entry.id   AF-A0A1I3H3S0-F1
#
_cell.length_a   1.000
_cell.length_b   1.000
_cell.length_c   1.000
_cell.angle_alpha   90.00
_cell.angle_beta   90.00
_cell.angle_gamma   90.00
#
_symmetry.space_group_name_H-M   'P 1'
#
loop_
_entity.id
_entity.type
_entity.pdbx_description
1 polymer ?
#
loop_
_entity_poly.entity_id
_entity_poly.type
_entity_poly.pdbx_seq_one_letter_code
_entity_poly.pdbx_strand_id
1 'polypeptide(L)'
;MIPLFSKNRERLMGMGLLLSLVISANGQTPVRVDHAATVAYVRSCQKPNGAFGPIDQMYTDVAWTFPAVRTLQLLGASLPDADSCLANGGQSWMEKAPWKNGPWYWSFYQKASLYALYGRNDHREPGIIPGSSWKFTYIPRKNYTEFRDYLKGIFFDMESLWHMTAGILALGGKIEKTDAVAKFIRSKQLAAGCFGNHLIHTHAAVRTLSTLHLPIPNRDACIRWIQACQQEDGGFGWSPDHPSASNRSDVWYTWAAVMALHELGTQPKQMQACIDWLNGLQNADGGFGDHPGWNSRLYSTYYAVEALQVLTDDAASAISRKTIVRPADQFIPEGVYHIYQTQHKTPVGGEGMVDSMVNLGFHLIGVKTKETDVLNEQGMSRTVREARAYAARKGYDIEIVDCPENYGHRLIWFDGQPADHVSNFMIPPEMDDTEHKQFLASYQAGKANLPWDDFKEQVIKPMVATGVLFYPELDYTLLNAYLVYDEGLYNDGGYNAVPGAHFGNIDWVRHFPYHERWVGKLPIVADGDAHGDMLAWQANLDQYRNVFLAKDNSLAGYVEAAKDGRSVCVIVMPEGEVRYYGAPPAVSYLKKHLDEWKWW
;
A
#
# COMPACT_ATOMS: atom_id res chain seq x y z
N MET A 1 -0.65 -75.97 19.64
CA MET A 1 -2.13 -75.85 19.55
C MET A 1 -2.47 -74.87 18.43
N ILE A 2 -3.73 -74.85 18.00
CA ILE A 2 -4.31 -74.16 16.82
C ILE A 2 -5.34 -73.12 17.34
N PRO A 3 -5.71 -72.01 16.63
CA PRO A 3 -5.20 -71.34 15.41
C PRO A 3 -4.49 -69.99 15.80
N LEU A 4 -4.55 -68.77 15.22
CA LEU A 4 -5.29 -68.04 14.14
C LEU A 4 -4.40 -66.98 13.42
N PHE A 5 -4.57 -66.87 12.10
CA PHE A 5 -4.86 -65.71 11.21
C PHE A 5 -4.67 -64.23 11.69
N SER A 6 -4.39 -63.22 10.81
CA SER A 6 -4.38 -63.20 9.32
C SER A 6 -3.45 -62.16 8.64
N LYS A 7 -2.72 -62.63 7.62
CA LYS A 7 -2.52 -62.12 6.24
C LYS A 7 -2.29 -60.62 5.90
N ASN A 8 -1.15 -60.41 5.23
CA ASN A 8 -0.93 -59.75 3.92
C ASN A 8 -1.33 -58.27 3.66
N ARG A 9 -0.33 -57.52 3.17
CA ARG A 9 -0.46 -56.62 2.00
C ARG A 9 0.74 -56.81 1.06
N GLU A 10 0.49 -56.77 -0.25
CA GLU A 10 1.53 -56.68 -1.29
C GLU A 10 1.00 -55.78 -2.43
N ARG A 11 1.91 -55.08 -3.13
CA ARG A 11 1.70 -54.28 -4.37
C ARG A 11 0.78 -53.06 -4.30
N LEU A 12 1.33 -51.90 -4.66
CA LEU A 12 1.26 -51.41 -6.04
C LEU A 12 2.40 -50.40 -6.33
N MET A 13 2.81 -50.29 -7.58
CA MET A 13 3.82 -49.33 -8.04
C MET A 13 3.18 -47.99 -8.44
N GLY A 14 3.89 -46.90 -8.24
CA GLY A 14 3.58 -45.57 -8.78
C GLY A 14 4.88 -44.86 -9.19
N MET A 15 4.87 -44.12 -10.30
CA MET A 15 6.08 -43.53 -10.88
C MET A 15 6.56 -42.31 -10.08
N GLY A 16 7.79 -42.37 -9.56
CA GLY A 16 8.46 -41.20 -8.99
C GLY A 16 9.30 -40.47 -10.03
N LEU A 17 8.91 -39.23 -10.40
CA LEU A 17 9.83 -38.32 -11.08
C LEU A 17 10.83 -37.77 -10.05
N LEU A 18 12.09 -38.21 -10.14
CA LEU A 18 13.19 -37.60 -9.41
C LEU A 18 13.58 -36.27 -10.07
N LEU A 19 12.98 -35.16 -9.61
CA LEU A 19 13.60 -33.85 -9.79
C LEU A 19 14.85 -33.77 -8.90
N SER A 20 16.02 -33.76 -9.52
CA SER A 20 17.28 -33.47 -8.84
C SER A 20 17.33 -31.98 -8.48
N LEU A 21 16.98 -31.63 -7.24
CA LEU A 21 17.29 -30.30 -6.70
C LEU A 21 18.81 -30.14 -6.61
N VAL A 22 19.38 -29.37 -7.54
CA VAL A 22 20.74 -28.83 -7.41
C VAL A 22 20.67 -27.63 -6.47
N ILE A 23 20.66 -27.92 -5.16
CA ILE A 23 20.85 -26.89 -4.13
C ILE A 23 22.29 -26.38 -4.28
N SER A 24 22.48 -25.10 -4.58
CA SER A 24 23.82 -24.52 -4.57
C SER A 24 24.34 -24.42 -3.14
N ALA A 25 25.67 -24.43 -2.96
CA ALA A 25 26.30 -24.34 -1.65
C ALA A 25 25.94 -23.05 -0.86
N ASN A 26 25.35 -22.04 -1.53
CA ASN A 26 24.97 -20.75 -0.96
C ASN A 26 23.43 -20.62 -0.76
N GLY A 27 22.68 -21.73 -0.79
CA GLY A 27 21.21 -21.75 -0.61
C GLY A 27 20.38 -21.20 -1.78
N GLN A 28 21.02 -20.47 -2.71
CA GLN A 28 20.42 -20.00 -3.94
C GLN A 28 19.97 -21.17 -4.84
N THR A 29 18.78 -21.05 -5.44
CA THR A 29 18.20 -22.11 -6.29
C THR A 29 17.78 -21.55 -7.65
N PRO A 30 18.28 -22.09 -8.78
CA PRO A 30 17.82 -21.68 -10.11
C PRO A 30 16.39 -22.16 -10.38
N VAL A 31 15.48 -21.22 -10.67
CA VAL A 31 14.08 -21.48 -11.02
C VAL A 31 13.83 -21.03 -12.46
N ARG A 32 13.15 -21.86 -13.26
CA ARG A 32 12.70 -21.49 -14.61
C ARG A 32 11.34 -20.82 -14.53
N VAL A 33 11.18 -19.67 -15.18
CA VAL A 33 9.92 -18.94 -15.26
C VAL A 33 9.59 -18.55 -16.70
N ASP A 34 8.30 -18.54 -17.02
CA ASP A 34 7.66 -18.03 -18.23
C ASP A 34 6.19 -17.67 -17.88
N HIS A 35 5.29 -17.47 -18.85
CA HIS A 35 3.89 -17.14 -18.55
C HIS A 35 3.17 -18.19 -17.70
N ALA A 36 3.57 -19.47 -17.76
CA ALA A 36 2.92 -20.52 -16.98
C ALA A 36 3.26 -20.39 -15.48
N ALA A 37 4.45 -19.88 -15.16
CA ALA A 37 4.80 -19.47 -13.81
C ALA A 37 3.95 -18.27 -13.35
N THR A 38 3.67 -17.30 -14.23
CA THR A 38 2.75 -16.18 -13.92
C THR A 38 1.34 -16.66 -13.60
N VAL A 39 0.80 -17.59 -14.38
CA VAL A 39 -0.50 -18.22 -14.11
C VAL A 39 -0.48 -18.97 -12.77
N ALA A 40 0.60 -19.71 -12.46
CA ALA A 40 0.76 -20.41 -11.19
C ALA A 40 0.82 -19.45 -9.99
N TYR A 41 1.56 -18.35 -10.09
CA TYR A 41 1.59 -17.29 -9.07
C TYR A 41 0.19 -16.75 -8.81
N VAL A 42 -0.53 -16.30 -9.84
CA VAL A 42 -1.88 -15.74 -9.68
C VAL A 42 -2.83 -16.75 -9.03
N ARG A 43 -2.71 -18.05 -9.39
CA ARG A 43 -3.49 -19.12 -8.74
C ARG A 43 -3.11 -19.36 -7.28
N SER A 44 -1.86 -19.16 -6.87
CA SER A 44 -1.45 -19.27 -5.46
C SER A 44 -2.10 -18.20 -4.57
N CYS A 45 -2.46 -17.05 -5.15
CA CYS A 45 -3.20 -15.98 -4.49
C CYS A 45 -4.73 -16.22 -4.43
N GLN A 46 -5.23 -17.29 -5.05
CA GLN A 46 -6.65 -17.67 -5.02
C GLN A 46 -6.99 -18.38 -3.70
N LYS A 47 -8.06 -17.96 -3.02
CA LYS A 47 -8.47 -18.48 -1.72
C LYS A 47 -9.59 -19.52 -1.87
N PRO A 48 -9.89 -20.35 -0.85
CA PRO A 48 -10.90 -21.42 -0.95
C PRO A 48 -12.33 -20.95 -1.29
N ASN A 49 -12.62 -19.66 -1.10
CA ASN A 49 -13.88 -19.01 -1.48
C ASN A 49 -13.91 -18.53 -2.94
N GLY A 50 -12.99 -19.00 -3.79
CA GLY A 50 -12.92 -18.69 -5.22
C GLY A 50 -12.31 -17.34 -5.58
N ALA A 51 -12.38 -16.33 -4.71
CA ALA A 51 -11.83 -15.00 -4.92
C ALA A 51 -10.31 -14.93 -4.59
N PHE A 52 -9.70 -13.74 -4.73
CA PHE A 52 -8.26 -13.52 -4.53
C PHE A 52 -7.98 -12.47 -3.45
N GLY A 53 -6.77 -12.55 -2.88
CA GLY A 53 -6.17 -11.63 -1.92
C GLY A 53 -4.64 -11.65 -2.05
N PRO A 54 -3.89 -10.96 -1.17
CA PRO A 54 -2.44 -11.11 -1.08
C PRO A 54 -2.07 -12.59 -0.81
N ILE A 55 -0.88 -13.02 -1.22
CA ILE A 55 -0.49 -14.45 -1.15
C ILE A 55 -0.50 -15.01 0.29
N ASP A 56 -0.10 -14.18 1.25
CA ASP A 56 0.17 -14.47 2.66
C ASP A 56 -1.02 -14.24 3.63
N GLN A 57 -2.08 -13.59 3.17
CA GLN A 57 -3.30 -13.28 3.94
C GLN A 57 -4.45 -14.21 3.55
N MET A 58 -5.48 -14.40 4.39
CA MET A 58 -6.62 -15.28 4.04
C MET A 58 -7.83 -14.53 3.47
N TYR A 59 -7.90 -13.22 3.63
CA TYR A 59 -9.01 -12.40 3.14
C TYR A 59 -9.06 -12.26 1.61
N THR A 60 -10.24 -11.90 1.10
CA THR A 60 -10.47 -11.59 -0.32
C THR A 60 -11.20 -10.27 -0.54
N ASP A 61 -10.97 -9.70 -1.72
CA ASP A 61 -11.39 -8.34 -2.06
C ASP A 61 -11.48 -8.12 -3.57
N VAL A 62 -12.22 -7.09 -4.01
CA VAL A 62 -12.22 -6.65 -5.42
C VAL A 62 -10.89 -6.07 -5.85
N ALA A 63 -10.15 -5.50 -4.89
CA ALA A 63 -8.79 -5.04 -5.04
C ALA A 63 -7.90 -6.08 -5.71
N TRP A 64 -7.82 -7.29 -5.15
CA TRP A 64 -6.99 -8.39 -5.66
C TRP A 64 -7.73 -9.26 -6.69
N THR A 65 -9.05 -9.38 -6.60
CA THR A 65 -9.84 -10.25 -7.50
C THR A 65 -9.90 -9.72 -8.94
N PHE A 66 -10.04 -8.41 -9.16
CA PHE A 66 -9.99 -7.86 -10.53
C PHE A 66 -8.65 -8.12 -11.24
N PRO A 67 -7.48 -7.66 -10.73
CA PRO A 67 -6.21 -7.83 -11.41
C PRO A 67 -5.84 -9.32 -11.58
N ALA A 68 -6.19 -10.18 -10.63
CA ALA A 68 -5.99 -11.62 -10.77
C ALA A 68 -6.80 -12.22 -11.94
N VAL A 69 -8.12 -11.99 -11.99
CA VAL A 69 -9.00 -12.53 -13.04
C VAL A 69 -8.64 -11.92 -14.41
N ARG A 70 -8.31 -10.63 -14.45
CA ARG A 70 -7.83 -9.94 -15.66
C ARG A 70 -6.49 -10.49 -16.15
N THR A 71 -5.54 -10.79 -15.26
CA THR A 71 -4.27 -11.44 -15.62
C THR A 71 -4.51 -12.84 -16.20
N LEU A 72 -5.39 -13.64 -15.59
CA LEU A 72 -5.74 -14.97 -16.12
C LEU A 72 -6.37 -14.88 -17.52
N GLN A 73 -7.25 -13.89 -17.74
CA GLN A 73 -7.85 -13.63 -19.06
C GLN A 73 -6.79 -13.27 -20.10
N LEU A 74 -5.87 -12.35 -19.78
CA LEU A 74 -4.81 -11.87 -20.67
C LEU A 74 -3.82 -12.98 -21.07
N LEU A 75 -3.59 -13.96 -20.18
CA LEU A 75 -2.71 -15.10 -20.44
C LEU A 75 -3.45 -16.33 -21.01
N GLY A 76 -4.70 -16.18 -21.44
CA GLY A 76 -5.51 -17.26 -22.02
C GLY A 76 -5.82 -18.42 -21.05
N ALA A 77 -5.63 -18.21 -19.76
CA ALA A 77 -5.90 -19.21 -18.74
C ALA A 77 -7.41 -19.34 -18.48
N SER A 78 -7.84 -20.49 -17.96
CA SER A 78 -9.23 -20.66 -17.51
C SER A 78 -9.58 -19.61 -16.45
N LEU A 79 -10.77 -19.02 -16.52
CA LEU A 79 -11.25 -18.15 -15.45
C LEU A 79 -11.80 -18.99 -14.28
N PRO A 80 -11.68 -18.51 -13.04
CA PRO A 80 -12.40 -19.09 -11.90
C PRO A 80 -13.89 -18.79 -11.97
N ASP A 81 -14.68 -19.53 -11.17
CA ASP A 81 -16.14 -19.42 -11.16
C ASP A 81 -16.64 -18.01 -10.85
N ALA A 82 -17.54 -17.50 -11.71
CA ALA A 82 -18.01 -16.13 -11.65
C ALA A 82 -18.84 -15.83 -10.39
N ASP A 83 -19.74 -16.74 -9.98
CA ASP A 83 -20.58 -16.51 -8.81
C ASP A 83 -19.76 -16.49 -7.52
N SER A 84 -18.84 -17.46 -7.37
CA SER A 84 -17.93 -17.55 -6.23
C SER A 84 -16.97 -16.34 -6.16
N CYS A 85 -16.38 -15.93 -7.29
CA CYS A 85 -15.53 -14.74 -7.33
C CYS A 85 -16.29 -13.43 -7.05
N LEU A 86 -17.48 -13.24 -7.60
CA LEU A 86 -18.26 -12.02 -7.40
C LEU A 86 -18.89 -11.95 -6.00
N ALA A 87 -19.28 -13.07 -5.40
CA ALA A 87 -19.79 -13.11 -4.03
C ALA A 87 -18.71 -12.76 -2.98
N ASN A 88 -17.48 -13.26 -3.17
CA ASN A 88 -16.40 -13.15 -2.16
C ASN A 88 -15.37 -12.04 -2.47
N GLY A 89 -15.27 -11.63 -3.73
CA GLY A 89 -14.33 -10.66 -4.26
C GLY A 89 -14.95 -9.61 -5.20
N GLY A 90 -16.29 -9.50 -5.29
CA GLY A 90 -16.97 -8.44 -6.04
C GLY A 90 -17.21 -7.15 -5.27
N GLN A 91 -16.62 -7.01 -4.07
CA GLN A 91 -16.72 -5.83 -3.20
C GLN A 91 -15.43 -5.61 -2.41
N SER A 92 -15.12 -4.35 -2.14
CA SER A 92 -13.97 -3.97 -1.30
C SER A 92 -14.23 -4.01 0.20
N TRP A 93 -13.15 -4.01 0.99
CA TRP A 93 -13.20 -3.85 2.44
C TRP A 93 -13.92 -2.57 2.84
N MET A 94 -13.66 -1.45 2.15
CA MET A 94 -14.36 -0.19 2.37
C MET A 94 -15.86 -0.21 2.03
N GLU A 95 -16.31 -1.08 1.11
CA GLU A 95 -17.75 -1.32 0.89
C GLU A 95 -18.39 -2.13 2.03
N LYS A 96 -17.62 -3.06 2.63
CA LYS A 96 -18.04 -3.98 3.69
C LYS A 96 -18.02 -3.31 5.08
N ALA A 97 -16.98 -2.52 5.35
CA ALA A 97 -16.69 -1.80 6.58
C ALA A 97 -16.43 -0.30 6.25
N PRO A 98 -17.49 0.49 5.97
CA PRO A 98 -17.36 1.88 5.52
C PRO A 98 -16.86 2.81 6.62
N TRP A 99 -15.91 3.69 6.30
CA TRP A 99 -15.31 4.67 7.21
C TRP A 99 -15.36 6.12 6.66
N LYS A 100 -14.76 7.09 7.39
CA LYS A 100 -14.76 8.54 7.07
C LYS A 100 -14.22 8.87 5.66
N ASN A 101 -13.35 8.01 5.13
CA ASN A 101 -12.67 8.14 3.85
C ASN A 101 -12.46 6.74 3.21
N GLY A 102 -12.08 6.71 1.93
CA GLY A 102 -11.59 5.53 1.22
C GLY A 102 -11.61 5.69 -0.31
N PRO A 103 -10.90 4.84 -1.07
CA PRO A 103 -10.79 4.90 -2.55
C PRO A 103 -12.06 4.41 -3.28
N TRP A 104 -13.20 5.06 -3.03
CA TRP A 104 -14.54 4.73 -3.53
C TRP A 104 -14.61 4.62 -5.05
N TYR A 105 -14.01 5.58 -5.77
CA TYR A 105 -14.14 5.69 -7.23
C TYR A 105 -13.33 4.59 -7.92
N TRP A 106 -12.16 4.30 -7.36
CA TRP A 106 -11.30 3.20 -7.75
C TRP A 106 -11.95 1.84 -7.44
N SER A 107 -12.56 1.67 -6.25
CA SER A 107 -13.30 0.45 -5.89
C SER A 107 -14.44 0.19 -6.86
N PHE A 108 -15.19 1.24 -7.23
CA PHE A 108 -16.22 1.18 -8.26
C PHE A 108 -15.64 0.75 -9.61
N TYR A 109 -14.51 1.32 -10.05
CA TYR A 109 -13.87 0.92 -11.32
C TYR A 109 -13.42 -0.55 -11.34
N GLN A 110 -12.75 -1.04 -10.29
CA GLN A 110 -12.33 -2.46 -10.22
C GLN A 110 -13.54 -3.39 -10.27
N LYS A 111 -14.59 -3.07 -9.52
CA LYS A 111 -15.86 -3.80 -9.45
C LYS A 111 -16.59 -3.83 -10.79
N ALA A 112 -16.80 -2.67 -11.40
CA ALA A 112 -17.41 -2.53 -12.71
C ALA A 112 -16.67 -3.34 -13.78
N SER A 113 -15.34 -3.26 -13.79
CA SER A 113 -14.48 -3.97 -14.72
C SER A 113 -14.51 -5.49 -14.50
N LEU A 114 -14.60 -5.97 -13.25
CA LEU A 114 -14.75 -7.38 -12.92
C LEU A 114 -16.11 -7.96 -13.36
N TYR A 115 -17.20 -7.24 -13.14
CA TYR A 115 -18.54 -7.63 -13.63
C TYR A 115 -18.57 -7.66 -15.16
N ALA A 116 -18.01 -6.65 -15.83
CA ALA A 116 -17.92 -6.58 -17.29
C ALA A 116 -17.06 -7.71 -17.89
N LEU A 117 -15.94 -8.06 -17.25
CA LEU A 117 -15.06 -9.17 -17.67
C LEU A 117 -15.82 -10.51 -17.70
N TYR A 118 -16.66 -10.77 -16.68
CA TYR A 118 -17.51 -11.95 -16.64
C TYR A 118 -18.80 -11.84 -17.48
N GLY A 119 -19.05 -10.71 -18.15
CA GLY A 119 -20.29 -10.46 -18.91
C GLY A 119 -21.56 -10.37 -18.04
N ARG A 120 -21.42 -9.92 -16.79
CA ARG A 120 -22.46 -10.00 -15.76
C ARG A 120 -23.22 -8.68 -15.59
N ASN A 121 -24.50 -8.71 -15.99
CA ASN A 121 -25.43 -7.57 -15.92
C ASN A 121 -26.18 -7.47 -14.58
N ASP A 122 -26.01 -8.42 -13.66
CA ASP A 122 -26.55 -8.43 -12.29
C ASP A 122 -25.63 -7.70 -11.28
N HIS A 123 -24.96 -6.65 -11.76
CA HIS A 123 -24.08 -5.81 -10.95
C HIS A 123 -24.83 -5.14 -9.79
N ARG A 124 -24.20 -5.09 -8.62
CA ARG A 124 -24.81 -4.52 -7.40
C ARG A 124 -24.54 -3.03 -7.20
N GLU A 125 -24.22 -2.30 -8.27
CA GLU A 125 -23.95 -0.86 -8.20
C GLU A 125 -25.24 -0.03 -8.35
N PRO A 126 -25.62 0.84 -7.39
CA PRO A 126 -26.89 1.54 -7.45
C PRO A 126 -27.00 2.56 -8.60
N GLY A 127 -28.14 2.60 -9.27
CA GLY A 127 -28.48 3.63 -10.27
C GLY A 127 -27.79 3.49 -11.64
N ILE A 128 -26.68 2.74 -11.71
CA ILE A 128 -26.12 2.29 -12.99
C ILE A 128 -26.94 1.08 -13.46
N ILE A 129 -27.43 1.15 -14.69
CA ILE A 129 -27.96 0.03 -15.47
C ILE A 129 -27.60 0.23 -16.95
N PRO A 130 -27.60 -0.83 -17.78
CA PRO A 130 -27.39 -0.69 -19.22
C PRO A 130 -28.34 0.34 -19.85
N GLY A 131 -27.77 1.34 -20.51
CA GLY A 131 -28.48 2.47 -21.11
C GLY A 131 -28.72 3.69 -20.20
N SER A 132 -28.38 3.63 -18.90
CA SER A 132 -28.53 4.76 -17.96
C SER A 132 -27.66 5.97 -18.36
N SER A 133 -28.23 7.18 -18.28
CA SER A 133 -27.53 8.45 -18.57
C SER A 133 -26.90 9.06 -17.32
N TRP A 134 -25.61 9.40 -17.40
CA TRP A 134 -24.82 10.02 -16.33
C TRP A 134 -24.29 11.38 -16.75
N LYS A 135 -24.48 12.41 -15.92
CA LYS A 135 -23.95 13.76 -16.16
C LYS A 135 -22.89 14.09 -15.12
N PHE A 136 -21.65 14.29 -15.56
CA PHE A 136 -20.55 14.61 -14.65
C PHE A 136 -20.54 16.06 -14.15
N THR A 137 -20.04 16.25 -12.93
CA THR A 137 -19.92 17.55 -12.24
C THR A 137 -18.63 17.54 -11.42
N TYR A 138 -17.69 18.44 -11.75
CA TYR A 138 -16.47 18.62 -10.97
C TYR A 138 -16.77 19.32 -9.63
N ILE A 139 -16.31 18.73 -8.53
CA ILE A 139 -16.28 19.34 -7.19
C ILE A 139 -14.91 19.01 -6.57
N PRO A 140 -14.03 20.00 -6.31
CA PRO A 140 -12.75 19.74 -5.68
C PRO A 140 -12.93 19.23 -4.24
N ARG A 141 -11.99 18.40 -3.76
CA ARG A 141 -11.92 18.06 -2.33
C ARG A 141 -11.63 19.33 -1.51
N LYS A 142 -12.06 19.32 -0.24
CA LYS A 142 -11.82 20.42 0.71
C LYS A 142 -10.60 20.18 1.62
N ASN A 143 -10.19 18.92 1.71
CA ASN A 143 -9.12 18.36 2.51
C ASN A 143 -8.78 16.98 1.89
N TYR A 144 -8.21 16.06 2.67
CA TYR A 144 -7.86 14.72 2.20
C TYR A 144 -9.04 13.82 1.80
N THR A 145 -10.27 14.04 2.27
CA THR A 145 -11.32 13.01 2.17
C THR A 145 -11.97 12.89 0.78
N GLU A 146 -12.08 11.65 0.30
CA GLU A 146 -12.78 11.25 -0.91
C GLU A 146 -14.29 11.10 -0.62
N PHE A 147 -15.11 11.97 -1.22
CA PHE A 147 -16.55 11.95 -1.00
C PHE A 147 -17.19 10.71 -1.63
N ARG A 148 -18.01 9.94 -0.88
CA ARG A 148 -18.81 8.78 -1.37
C ARG A 148 -19.96 9.17 -2.34
N ASP A 149 -19.79 10.25 -3.08
CA ASP A 149 -20.81 10.93 -3.89
C ASP A 149 -20.66 10.68 -5.40
N TYR A 150 -19.77 9.77 -5.83
CA TYR A 150 -19.62 9.37 -7.24
C TYR A 150 -20.95 8.92 -7.87
N LEU A 151 -21.84 8.30 -7.10
CA LEU A 151 -23.21 7.91 -7.52
C LEU A 151 -24.10 9.10 -7.94
N LYS A 152 -23.67 10.35 -7.75
CA LYS A 152 -24.34 11.58 -8.23
C LYS A 152 -23.69 12.18 -9.48
N GLY A 153 -22.70 11.49 -10.08
CA GLY A 153 -21.89 12.03 -11.18
C GLY A 153 -20.83 13.03 -10.71
N ILE A 154 -20.50 13.09 -9.41
CA ILE A 154 -19.49 14.00 -8.87
C ILE A 154 -18.09 13.39 -9.06
N PHE A 155 -17.09 14.21 -9.40
CA PHE A 155 -15.66 13.83 -9.45
C PHE A 155 -14.77 15.00 -9.01
N PHE A 156 -13.51 14.73 -8.62
CA PHE A 156 -12.65 15.71 -7.95
C PHE A 156 -11.23 15.88 -8.52
N ASP A 157 -10.76 14.97 -9.36
CA ASP A 157 -9.47 15.01 -10.06
C ASP A 157 -9.57 14.29 -11.44
N MET A 158 -8.46 13.91 -12.07
CA MET A 158 -8.47 13.22 -13.37
C MET A 158 -8.63 11.70 -13.21
N GLU A 159 -8.14 11.14 -12.12
CA GLU A 159 -8.16 9.73 -11.75
C GLU A 159 -9.60 9.29 -11.41
N SER A 160 -10.28 10.02 -10.53
CA SER A 160 -11.70 9.84 -10.19
C SER A 160 -12.59 9.94 -11.42
N LEU A 161 -12.33 10.93 -12.30
CA LEU A 161 -13.00 11.09 -13.58
C LEU A 161 -12.80 9.87 -14.49
N TRP A 162 -11.56 9.39 -14.66
CA TRP A 162 -11.26 8.21 -15.46
C TRP A 162 -11.94 6.95 -14.91
N HIS A 163 -11.78 6.68 -13.62
CA HIS A 163 -12.39 5.53 -12.95
C HIS A 163 -13.91 5.51 -13.12
N MET A 164 -14.57 6.68 -13.01
CA MET A 164 -16.00 6.80 -13.31
C MET A 164 -16.34 6.58 -14.77
N THR A 165 -15.59 7.20 -15.69
CA THR A 165 -15.80 7.04 -17.14
C THR A 165 -15.74 5.57 -17.53
N ALA A 166 -14.67 4.88 -17.14
CA ALA A 166 -14.46 3.48 -17.46
C ALA A 166 -15.52 2.59 -16.79
N GLY A 167 -15.80 2.78 -15.49
CA GLY A 167 -16.75 1.95 -14.76
C GLY A 167 -18.20 2.07 -15.26
N ILE A 168 -18.67 3.29 -15.55
CA ILE A 168 -20.04 3.52 -16.05
C ILE A 168 -20.22 2.89 -17.43
N LEU A 169 -19.22 3.02 -18.32
CA LEU A 169 -19.28 2.45 -19.67
C LEU A 169 -19.11 0.91 -19.66
N ALA A 170 -18.28 0.37 -18.76
CA ALA A 170 -18.13 -1.08 -18.57
C ALA A 170 -19.44 -1.78 -18.16
N LEU A 171 -20.30 -1.09 -17.39
CA LEU A 171 -21.64 -1.55 -17.03
C LEU A 171 -22.74 -1.10 -18.02
N GLY A 172 -22.35 -0.68 -19.23
CA GLY A 172 -23.27 -0.32 -20.32
C GLY A 172 -24.03 1.01 -20.12
N GLY A 173 -23.66 1.83 -19.15
CA GLY A 173 -24.15 3.19 -18.99
C GLY A 173 -23.67 4.14 -20.10
N LYS A 174 -24.07 5.41 -20.02
CA LYS A 174 -23.77 6.46 -21.00
C LYS A 174 -23.43 7.77 -20.29
N ILE A 175 -22.55 8.56 -20.89
CA ILE A 175 -22.08 9.83 -20.31
C ILE A 175 -22.59 11.00 -21.17
N GLU A 176 -23.39 11.87 -20.57
CA GLU A 176 -23.97 13.04 -21.21
C GLU A 176 -23.06 14.27 -21.10
N LYS A 177 -23.22 15.22 -22.03
CA LYS A 177 -22.63 16.57 -21.97
C LYS A 177 -21.11 16.53 -21.83
N THR A 178 -20.51 15.64 -22.62
CA THR A 178 -19.07 15.37 -22.73
C THR A 178 -18.23 16.62 -23.03
N ASP A 179 -18.81 17.68 -23.59
CA ASP A 179 -18.17 19.01 -23.70
C ASP A 179 -17.68 19.57 -22.36
N ALA A 180 -18.42 19.33 -21.27
CA ALA A 180 -18.01 19.77 -19.93
C ALA A 180 -16.78 18.99 -19.43
N VAL A 181 -16.71 17.69 -19.74
CA VAL A 181 -15.57 16.81 -19.47
C VAL A 181 -14.36 17.24 -20.30
N ALA A 182 -14.55 17.46 -21.61
CA ALA A 182 -13.54 17.98 -22.51
C ALA A 182 -12.98 19.34 -22.05
N LYS A 183 -13.85 20.25 -21.58
CA LYS A 183 -13.47 21.57 -21.05
C LYS A 183 -12.66 21.45 -19.77
N PHE A 184 -13.04 20.57 -18.83
CA PHE A 184 -12.28 20.31 -17.62
C PHE A 184 -10.88 19.78 -17.96
N ILE A 185 -10.79 18.71 -18.75
CA ILE A 185 -9.50 18.10 -19.12
C ILE A 185 -8.61 19.11 -19.86
N ARG A 186 -9.15 19.89 -20.81
CA ARG A 186 -8.41 20.96 -21.51
C ARG A 186 -7.86 22.03 -20.57
N SER A 187 -8.57 22.38 -19.50
CA SER A 187 -8.08 23.35 -18.50
C SER A 187 -6.96 22.82 -17.59
N LYS A 188 -6.61 21.54 -17.69
CA LYS A 188 -5.51 20.90 -16.95
C LYS A 188 -4.27 20.63 -17.81
N GLN A 189 -4.32 20.90 -19.12
CA GLN A 189 -3.17 20.68 -20.00
C GLN A 189 -2.17 21.82 -19.93
N LEU A 190 -0.88 21.49 -19.85
CA LEU A 190 0.23 22.43 -19.86
C LEU A 190 0.81 22.59 -21.28
N ALA A 191 1.62 23.63 -21.49
CA ALA A 191 2.26 23.90 -22.79
C ALA A 191 3.16 22.76 -23.29
N ALA A 192 3.69 21.94 -22.38
CA ALA A 192 4.45 20.72 -22.70
C ALA A 192 3.58 19.57 -23.25
N GLY A 193 2.24 19.66 -23.16
CA GLY A 193 1.28 18.67 -23.65
C GLY A 193 0.79 17.66 -22.60
N CYS A 194 1.44 17.58 -21.45
CA CYS A 194 1.00 16.82 -20.28
C CYS A 194 -0.20 17.47 -19.58
N PHE A 195 -0.86 16.70 -18.70
CA PHE A 195 -1.91 17.18 -17.82
C PHE A 195 -1.43 17.11 -16.36
N GLY A 196 -1.59 18.21 -15.62
CA GLY A 196 -1.16 18.30 -14.21
C GLY A 196 0.33 18.00 -13.94
N ASN A 197 1.19 18.08 -14.95
CA ASN A 197 2.62 17.72 -14.91
C ASN A 197 2.97 16.31 -14.40
N HIS A 198 2.03 15.35 -14.49
CA HIS A 198 2.24 13.98 -14.00
C HIS A 198 1.72 12.94 -15.00
N LEU A 199 2.40 11.80 -15.09
CA LEU A 199 2.09 10.76 -16.07
C LEU A 199 0.72 10.11 -15.85
N ILE A 200 0.38 9.75 -14.61
CA ILE A 200 -0.94 9.18 -14.27
C ILE A 200 -2.10 10.15 -14.62
N HIS A 201 -1.98 11.43 -14.26
CA HIS A 201 -2.91 12.49 -14.68
C HIS A 201 -3.05 12.55 -16.21
N THR A 202 -1.93 12.50 -16.92
CA THR A 202 -1.86 12.53 -18.39
C THR A 202 -2.52 11.29 -19.02
N HIS A 203 -2.27 10.11 -18.46
CA HIS A 203 -2.91 8.85 -18.85
C HIS A 203 -4.43 8.89 -18.61
N ALA A 204 -4.88 9.33 -17.43
CA ALA A 204 -6.29 9.42 -17.08
C ALA A 204 -7.04 10.40 -18.01
N ALA A 205 -6.42 11.54 -18.33
CA ALA A 205 -6.92 12.50 -19.32
C ALA A 205 -7.02 11.90 -20.74
N VAL A 206 -5.95 11.27 -21.24
CA VAL A 206 -5.90 10.63 -22.57
C VAL A 206 -6.94 9.52 -22.69
N ARG A 207 -7.00 8.61 -21.71
CA ARG A 207 -7.95 7.49 -21.69
C ARG A 207 -9.40 7.96 -21.62
N THR A 208 -9.70 8.96 -20.78
CA THR A 208 -11.05 9.56 -20.69
C THR A 208 -11.48 10.19 -22.02
N LEU A 209 -10.62 10.97 -22.67
CA LEU A 209 -10.96 11.59 -23.96
C LEU A 209 -11.17 10.54 -25.05
N SER A 210 -10.26 9.56 -25.17
CA SER A 210 -10.31 8.54 -26.23
C SER A 210 -11.51 7.61 -26.09
N THR A 211 -11.80 7.18 -24.85
CA THR A 211 -12.98 6.36 -24.49
C THR A 211 -14.31 7.09 -24.76
N LEU A 212 -14.34 8.42 -24.63
CA LEU A 212 -15.49 9.26 -24.99
C LEU A 212 -15.49 9.73 -26.46
N HIS A 213 -14.53 9.26 -27.27
CA HIS A 213 -14.30 9.64 -28.66
C HIS A 213 -14.12 11.16 -28.88
N LEU A 214 -13.49 11.82 -27.91
CA LEU A 214 -13.21 13.26 -27.89
C LEU A 214 -11.78 13.56 -28.40
N PRO A 215 -11.55 14.66 -29.13
CA PRO A 215 -10.22 14.99 -29.64
C PRO A 215 -9.27 15.43 -28.53
N ILE A 216 -8.12 14.75 -28.45
CA ILE A 216 -7.02 15.04 -27.52
C ILE A 216 -6.34 16.36 -27.92
N PRO A 217 -6.32 17.39 -27.05
CA PRO A 217 -5.65 18.65 -27.33
C PRO A 217 -4.13 18.47 -27.35
N ASN A 218 -3.42 19.27 -28.17
CA ASN A 218 -1.95 19.26 -28.28
C ASN A 218 -1.31 17.86 -28.38
N ARG A 219 -2.00 16.94 -29.07
CA ARG A 219 -1.72 15.50 -29.16
C ARG A 219 -0.23 15.15 -29.28
N ASP A 220 0.48 15.78 -30.20
CA ASP A 220 1.88 15.41 -30.49
C ASP A 220 2.86 15.95 -29.43
N ALA A 221 2.49 17.01 -28.69
CA ALA A 221 3.23 17.43 -27.50
C ALA A 221 3.00 16.43 -26.36
N CYS A 222 1.76 15.99 -26.16
CA CYS A 222 1.42 14.93 -25.19
C CYS A 222 2.22 13.65 -25.44
N ILE A 223 2.28 13.18 -26.70
CA ILE A 223 3.11 12.04 -27.12
C ILE A 223 4.58 12.27 -26.76
N ARG A 224 5.17 13.41 -27.16
CA ARG A 224 6.59 13.71 -26.90
C ARG A 224 6.91 13.76 -25.40
N TRP A 225 6.00 14.27 -24.57
CA TRP A 225 6.17 14.33 -23.12
C TRP A 225 6.08 12.95 -22.48
N ILE A 226 5.06 12.15 -22.79
CA ILE A 226 4.95 10.77 -22.25
C ILE A 226 6.19 9.96 -22.66
N GLN A 227 6.59 10.06 -23.93
CA GLN A 227 7.82 9.44 -24.44
C GLN A 227 9.10 10.02 -23.84
N ALA A 228 9.08 11.16 -23.14
CA ALA A 228 10.21 11.72 -22.42
C ALA A 228 10.27 11.27 -20.95
N CYS A 229 9.17 10.72 -20.40
CA CYS A 229 9.20 10.02 -19.11
C CYS A 229 9.90 8.64 -19.18
N GLN A 230 10.14 8.10 -20.38
CA GLN A 230 10.85 6.82 -20.54
C GLN A 230 12.33 6.96 -20.16
N GLN A 231 12.78 6.13 -19.23
CA GLN A 231 14.12 6.14 -18.66
C GLN A 231 15.10 5.28 -19.48
N GLU A 232 16.39 5.35 -19.15
CA GLU A 232 17.45 4.59 -19.82
C GLU A 232 17.30 3.07 -19.68
N ASP A 233 16.72 2.60 -18.57
CA ASP A 233 16.47 1.17 -18.31
C ASP A 233 15.29 0.59 -19.10
N GLY A 234 14.52 1.45 -19.80
CA GLY A 234 13.37 1.06 -20.62
C GLY A 234 12.01 1.28 -19.95
N GLY A 235 11.94 1.38 -18.63
CA GLY A 235 10.72 1.72 -17.88
C GLY A 235 10.37 3.21 -17.96
N PHE A 236 9.33 3.63 -17.23
CA PHE A 236 8.90 5.04 -17.19
C PHE A 236 8.85 5.59 -15.77
N GLY A 237 9.39 6.79 -15.60
CA GLY A 237 9.12 7.67 -14.45
C GLY A 237 7.80 8.41 -14.60
N TRP A 238 7.43 9.23 -13.62
CA TRP A 238 6.19 9.99 -13.64
C TRP A 238 6.30 11.39 -14.27
N SER A 239 7.53 11.90 -14.47
CA SER A 239 7.84 13.13 -15.20
C SER A 239 9.16 12.99 -15.99
N PRO A 240 9.37 13.71 -17.11
CA PRO A 240 10.63 13.69 -17.84
C PRO A 240 11.84 14.24 -17.07
N ASP A 241 11.61 15.19 -16.16
CA ASP A 241 12.65 16.07 -15.62
C ASP A 241 12.50 16.43 -14.13
N HIS A 242 11.52 15.88 -13.41
CA HIS A 242 11.36 16.18 -11.98
C HIS A 242 12.48 15.52 -11.15
N PRO A 243 13.19 16.26 -10.28
CA PRO A 243 14.37 15.77 -9.54
C PRO A 243 14.05 14.88 -8.32
N SER A 244 12.78 14.50 -8.14
CA SER A 244 12.32 13.69 -6.99
C SER A 244 12.93 12.29 -7.02
N ALA A 245 13.34 11.77 -5.85
CA ALA A 245 13.81 10.38 -5.77
C ALA A 245 12.72 9.33 -6.08
N SER A 246 11.44 9.70 -6.12
CA SER A 246 10.34 8.83 -6.59
C SER A 246 10.20 8.80 -8.12
N ASN A 247 10.83 9.72 -8.86
CA ASN A 247 10.71 9.81 -10.32
C ASN A 247 11.62 8.78 -11.02
N ARG A 248 11.26 7.50 -10.88
CA ARG A 248 12.01 6.33 -11.37
C ARG A 248 11.09 5.37 -12.11
N SER A 249 11.68 4.46 -12.89
CA SER A 249 10.97 3.39 -13.57
C SER A 249 10.17 2.51 -12.61
N ASP A 250 8.84 2.56 -12.77
CA ASP A 250 7.85 1.83 -11.96
C ASP A 250 6.83 1.13 -12.87
N VAL A 251 6.28 0.00 -12.44
CA VAL A 251 5.33 -0.78 -13.24
C VAL A 251 4.01 -0.05 -13.50
N TRP A 252 3.51 0.75 -12.57
CA TRP A 252 2.27 1.52 -12.71
C TRP A 252 2.46 2.71 -13.65
N TYR A 253 3.58 3.42 -13.55
CA TYR A 253 3.97 4.47 -14.50
C TYR A 253 4.21 3.90 -15.90
N THR A 254 4.90 2.77 -16.01
CA THR A 254 5.16 2.08 -17.29
C THR A 254 3.87 1.61 -17.94
N TRP A 255 2.96 0.97 -17.19
CA TRP A 255 1.61 0.62 -17.66
C TRP A 255 0.83 1.86 -18.12
N ALA A 256 0.80 2.93 -17.33
CA ALA A 256 0.08 4.16 -17.67
C ALA A 256 0.62 4.83 -18.94
N ALA A 257 1.94 4.86 -19.15
CA ALA A 257 2.55 5.33 -20.39
C ALA A 257 2.18 4.45 -21.58
N VAL A 258 2.28 3.13 -21.46
CA VAL A 258 1.94 2.18 -22.54
C VAL A 258 0.47 2.33 -22.95
N MET A 259 -0.44 2.38 -21.98
CA MET A 259 -1.88 2.59 -22.23
C MET A 259 -2.14 3.95 -22.92
N ALA A 260 -1.52 5.03 -22.43
CA ALA A 260 -1.71 6.35 -23.01
C ALA A 260 -1.13 6.46 -24.44
N LEU A 261 0.03 5.86 -24.70
CA LEU A 261 0.66 5.85 -26.03
C LEU A 261 -0.15 5.03 -27.03
N HIS A 262 -0.74 3.91 -26.63
CA HIS A 262 -1.62 3.09 -27.48
C HIS A 262 -2.89 3.86 -27.90
N GLU A 263 -3.58 4.53 -26.97
CA GLU A 263 -4.70 5.44 -27.28
C GLU A 263 -4.27 6.61 -28.19
N LEU A 264 -3.04 7.09 -28.00
CA LEU A 264 -2.38 8.07 -28.88
C LEU A 264 -1.85 7.45 -30.19
N GLY A 265 -2.21 6.20 -30.54
CA GLY A 265 -1.85 5.53 -31.78
C GLY A 265 -0.34 5.45 -32.02
N THR A 266 0.43 5.23 -30.98
CA THR A 266 1.90 5.23 -31.00
C THR A 266 2.49 4.33 -29.91
N GLN A 267 3.82 4.33 -29.76
CA GLN A 267 4.58 3.39 -28.93
C GLN A 267 5.67 4.11 -28.10
N PRO A 268 6.26 3.46 -27.09
CA PRO A 268 7.48 3.93 -26.43
C PRO A 268 8.62 4.19 -27.43
N LYS A 269 9.53 5.14 -27.14
CA LYS A 269 10.73 5.37 -27.98
C LYS A 269 11.60 4.12 -28.05
N GLN A 270 11.79 3.48 -26.91
CA GLN A 270 12.56 2.25 -26.76
C GLN A 270 11.61 1.11 -26.42
N MET A 271 10.80 0.69 -27.40
CA MET A 271 9.77 -0.33 -27.21
C MET A 271 10.34 -1.67 -26.70
N GLN A 272 11.43 -2.16 -27.29
CA GLN A 272 12.06 -3.40 -26.84
C GLN A 272 12.60 -3.28 -25.42
N ALA A 273 13.26 -2.17 -25.07
CA ALA A 273 13.74 -1.94 -23.70
C ALA A 273 12.59 -1.92 -22.68
N CYS A 274 11.41 -1.40 -23.04
CA CYS A 274 10.21 -1.48 -22.20
C CYS A 274 9.75 -2.94 -21.99
N ILE A 275 9.74 -3.76 -23.05
CA ILE A 275 9.40 -5.20 -22.98
C ILE A 275 10.43 -5.97 -22.13
N ASP A 276 11.71 -5.67 -22.27
CA ASP A 276 12.81 -6.29 -21.52
C ASP A 276 12.76 -5.89 -20.04
N TRP A 277 12.49 -4.61 -19.76
CA TRP A 277 12.31 -4.06 -18.40
C TRP A 277 11.12 -4.70 -17.68
N LEU A 278 9.95 -4.74 -18.34
CA LEU A 278 8.77 -5.43 -17.83
C LEU A 278 9.04 -6.91 -17.57
N ASN A 279 9.84 -7.57 -18.41
CA ASN A 279 10.28 -8.94 -18.20
C ASN A 279 11.24 -9.10 -17.01
N GLY A 280 12.04 -8.08 -16.68
CA GLY A 280 12.94 -8.04 -15.53
C GLY A 280 12.24 -7.89 -14.17
N LEU A 281 10.97 -7.49 -14.16
CA LEU A 281 10.15 -7.43 -12.93
C LEU A 281 9.66 -8.81 -12.44
N GLN A 282 9.68 -9.84 -13.30
CA GLN A 282 9.21 -11.17 -12.91
C GLN A 282 10.16 -11.82 -11.90
N ASN A 283 9.62 -12.36 -10.81
CA ASN A 283 10.35 -13.04 -9.75
C ASN A 283 10.36 -14.56 -9.92
N ALA A 284 11.13 -15.24 -9.06
CA ALA A 284 11.24 -16.71 -9.03
C ALA A 284 9.94 -17.43 -8.57
N ASP A 285 8.95 -16.73 -8.04
CA ASP A 285 7.60 -17.27 -7.77
C ASP A 285 6.68 -17.23 -9.00
N GLY A 286 7.09 -16.53 -10.07
CA GLY A 286 6.35 -16.34 -11.31
C GLY A 286 5.56 -15.02 -11.39
N GLY A 287 5.31 -14.36 -10.25
CA GLY A 287 4.69 -13.04 -10.19
C GLY A 287 5.66 -11.91 -10.52
N PHE A 288 5.18 -10.67 -10.53
CA PHE A 288 5.98 -9.49 -10.87
C PHE A 288 5.97 -8.49 -9.71
N GLY A 289 7.12 -7.88 -9.42
CA GLY A 289 7.25 -6.78 -8.46
C GLY A 289 7.00 -5.40 -9.09
N ASP A 290 6.84 -4.38 -8.26
CA ASP A 290 6.67 -2.97 -8.68
C ASP A 290 7.92 -2.40 -9.35
N HIS A 291 9.08 -2.77 -8.81
CA HIS A 291 10.43 -2.54 -9.32
C HIS A 291 11.19 -3.89 -9.31
N PRO A 292 12.33 -4.03 -10.03
CA PRO A 292 13.11 -5.27 -10.04
C PRO A 292 13.51 -5.74 -8.63
N GLY A 293 13.26 -7.01 -8.31
CA GLY A 293 13.57 -7.59 -6.99
C GLY A 293 12.65 -7.16 -5.83
N TRP A 294 11.52 -6.50 -6.12
CA TRP A 294 10.46 -6.30 -5.12
C TRP A 294 9.53 -7.50 -5.04
N ASN A 295 8.81 -7.64 -3.91
CA ASN A 295 7.86 -8.72 -3.67
C ASN A 295 6.80 -8.77 -4.79
N SER A 296 6.46 -9.96 -5.28
CA SER A 296 5.41 -10.12 -6.28
C SER A 296 4.04 -9.72 -5.73
N ARG A 297 3.33 -8.85 -6.44
CA ARG A 297 1.95 -8.44 -6.11
C ARG A 297 1.01 -8.69 -7.29
N LEU A 298 -0.28 -8.91 -7.01
CA LEU A 298 -1.28 -9.09 -8.06
C LEU A 298 -1.46 -7.82 -8.92
N TYR A 299 -1.33 -6.63 -8.33
CA TYR A 299 -1.31 -5.35 -9.07
C TYR A 299 -0.17 -5.28 -10.07
N SER A 300 1.04 -5.48 -9.59
CA SER A 300 2.28 -5.33 -10.35
C SER A 300 2.37 -6.40 -11.45
N THR A 301 1.88 -7.62 -11.15
CA THR A 301 1.65 -8.68 -12.14
C THR A 301 0.64 -8.27 -13.21
N TYR A 302 -0.52 -7.74 -12.84
CA TYR A 302 -1.53 -7.26 -13.79
C TYR A 302 -1.01 -6.11 -14.66
N TYR A 303 -0.40 -5.09 -14.07
CA TYR A 303 0.15 -3.94 -14.79
C TYR A 303 1.22 -4.36 -15.79
N ALA A 304 2.13 -5.27 -15.41
CA ALA A 304 3.15 -5.79 -16.32
C ALA A 304 2.54 -6.64 -17.46
N VAL A 305 1.61 -7.55 -17.14
CA VAL A 305 0.99 -8.43 -18.14
C VAL A 305 0.11 -7.65 -19.12
N GLU A 306 -0.65 -6.65 -18.66
CA GLU A 306 -1.48 -5.84 -19.56
C GLU A 306 -0.64 -4.85 -20.39
N ALA A 307 0.46 -4.32 -19.85
CA ALA A 307 1.42 -3.54 -20.63
C ALA A 307 2.09 -4.40 -21.72
N LEU A 308 2.51 -5.62 -21.39
CA LEU A 308 3.03 -6.57 -22.38
C LEU A 308 1.98 -6.91 -23.46
N GLN A 309 0.72 -7.13 -23.08
CA GLN A 309 -0.37 -7.35 -24.05
C GLN A 309 -0.52 -6.17 -25.02
N VAL A 310 -0.57 -4.94 -24.52
CA VAL A 310 -0.79 -3.73 -25.33
C VAL A 310 0.43 -3.34 -26.18
N LEU A 311 1.62 -3.85 -25.84
CA LEU A 311 2.82 -3.71 -26.66
C LEU A 311 2.94 -4.78 -27.76
N THR A 312 2.43 -5.99 -27.56
CA THR A 312 2.79 -7.16 -28.40
C THR A 312 1.61 -7.91 -29.03
N ASP A 313 0.39 -7.58 -28.66
CA ASP A 313 -0.84 -8.31 -28.95
C ASP A 313 -0.89 -9.78 -28.43
N ASP A 314 0.16 -10.26 -27.76
CA ASP A 314 0.22 -11.57 -27.09
C ASP A 314 1.15 -11.54 -25.85
N ALA A 315 0.58 -11.25 -24.68
CA ALA A 315 1.31 -11.27 -23.41
C ALA A 315 1.88 -12.66 -23.03
N ALA A 316 1.28 -13.77 -23.49
CA ALA A 316 1.76 -15.11 -23.15
C ALA A 316 3.06 -15.44 -23.92
N SER A 317 3.20 -14.98 -25.16
CA SER A 317 4.47 -15.05 -25.91
C SER A 317 5.49 -13.99 -25.46
N ALA A 318 5.03 -12.81 -25.03
CA ALA A 318 5.91 -11.72 -24.61
C ALA A 318 6.60 -11.92 -23.25
N ILE A 319 6.09 -12.79 -22.37
CA ILE A 319 6.77 -13.17 -21.12
C ILE A 319 7.90 -14.16 -21.45
N SER A 320 9.10 -13.61 -21.60
CA SER A 320 10.33 -14.32 -21.92
C SER A 320 10.62 -15.45 -20.93
N ARG A 321 10.74 -16.67 -21.47
CA ARG A 321 11.22 -17.84 -20.73
C ARG A 321 12.68 -17.64 -20.31
N LYS A 322 12.91 -17.60 -19.00
CA LYS A 322 14.20 -17.29 -18.38
C LYS A 322 14.47 -18.18 -17.16
N THR A 323 15.71 -18.15 -16.67
CA THR A 323 16.07 -18.76 -15.38
C THR A 323 16.45 -17.66 -14.41
N ILE A 324 15.78 -17.62 -13.26
CA ILE A 324 16.01 -16.67 -12.18
C ILE A 324 16.67 -17.41 -11.03
N VAL A 325 17.67 -16.79 -10.39
CA VAL A 325 18.24 -17.31 -9.15
C VAL A 325 17.34 -16.86 -8.00
N ARG A 326 16.59 -17.78 -7.39
CA ARG A 326 15.87 -17.49 -6.15
C ARG A 326 16.91 -17.13 -5.07
N PRO A 327 16.79 -15.96 -4.40
CA PRO A 327 17.63 -15.63 -3.26
C PRO A 327 17.55 -16.71 -2.16
N ALA A 328 18.57 -16.79 -1.32
CA ALA A 328 18.47 -17.56 -0.08
C ALA A 328 17.45 -16.87 0.85
N ASP A 329 16.63 -17.65 1.54
CA ASP A 329 15.65 -17.12 2.50
C ASP A 329 16.38 -16.42 3.66
N GLN A 330 16.01 -15.16 3.91
CA GLN A 330 16.49 -14.41 5.07
C GLN A 330 15.78 -14.89 6.33
N PHE A 331 16.53 -15.01 7.43
CA PHE A 331 16.01 -15.39 8.74
C PHE A 331 16.59 -14.47 9.82
N ILE A 332 15.84 -14.28 10.90
CA ILE A 332 16.33 -13.58 12.09
C ILE A 332 17.02 -14.62 13.00
N PRO A 333 18.25 -14.37 13.48
CA PRO A 333 18.96 -15.33 14.30
C PRO A 333 18.37 -15.45 15.72
N GLU A 334 18.17 -16.71 16.14
CA GLU A 334 17.71 -17.09 17.49
C GLU A 334 18.59 -16.47 18.59
N GLY A 335 17.97 -15.95 19.65
CA GLY A 335 18.68 -15.49 20.86
C GLY A 335 19.54 -14.24 20.70
N VAL A 336 19.46 -13.53 19.56
CA VAL A 336 20.14 -12.24 19.33
C VAL A 336 19.24 -11.05 19.71
N TYR A 337 17.93 -11.25 19.70
CA TYR A 337 16.91 -10.23 19.96
C TYR A 337 15.83 -10.78 20.91
N HIS A 338 15.23 -9.89 21.68
CA HIS A 338 14.04 -10.15 22.50
C HIS A 338 12.77 -9.68 21.77
N ILE A 339 11.62 -10.25 22.12
CA ILE A 339 10.33 -9.88 21.55
C ILE A 339 9.68 -8.81 22.43
N TYR A 340 9.43 -7.64 21.85
CA TYR A 340 8.80 -6.51 22.52
C TYR A 340 7.51 -6.09 21.80
N GLN A 341 6.64 -5.39 22.52
CA GLN A 341 5.36 -4.91 21.99
C GLN A 341 5.20 -3.41 22.21
N THR A 342 4.69 -2.71 21.21
CA THR A 342 4.47 -1.26 21.28
C THR A 342 3.20 -0.80 20.60
N GLN A 343 2.65 0.31 21.10
CA GLN A 343 1.46 0.96 20.61
C GLN A 343 1.71 2.46 20.39
N HIS A 344 1.39 2.94 19.18
CA HIS A 344 1.35 4.36 18.88
C HIS A 344 0.02 4.97 19.39
N LYS A 345 0.08 6.20 19.90
CA LYS A 345 -1.02 6.99 20.48
C LYS A 345 -1.96 6.20 21.42
N THR A 346 -1.43 5.78 22.57
CA THR A 346 -2.23 5.27 23.69
C THR A 346 -2.99 6.39 24.42
N PRO A 347 -4.08 6.08 25.17
CA PRO A 347 -4.81 7.08 25.94
C PRO A 347 -3.94 7.80 26.98
N VAL A 348 -4.25 9.07 27.24
CA VAL A 348 -3.61 9.86 28.31
C VAL A 348 -4.17 9.44 29.66
N GLY A 349 -3.30 9.12 30.62
CA GLY A 349 -3.69 8.90 32.00
C GLY A 349 -2.54 9.03 32.98
N GLY A 350 -2.86 8.98 34.28
CA GLY A 350 -1.88 8.92 35.37
C GLY A 350 -1.43 7.49 35.67
N GLU A 351 -1.06 7.23 36.92
CA GLU A 351 -0.52 5.95 37.42
C GLU A 351 -1.29 4.71 36.90
N GLY A 352 -2.62 4.71 36.94
CA GLY A 352 -3.45 3.58 36.47
C GLY A 352 -3.41 3.30 34.96
N MET A 353 -3.00 4.26 34.12
CA MET A 353 -2.74 3.99 32.69
C MET A 353 -1.48 3.15 32.53
N VAL A 354 -0.42 3.46 33.29
CA VAL A 354 0.84 2.71 33.27
C VAL A 354 0.61 1.28 33.76
N ASP A 355 -0.13 1.11 34.86
CA ASP A 355 -0.52 -0.22 35.36
C ASP A 355 -1.28 -1.01 34.28
N SER A 356 -2.23 -0.38 33.58
CA SER A 356 -2.98 -1.03 32.48
C SER A 356 -2.09 -1.44 31.31
N MET A 357 -1.16 -0.59 30.88
CA MET A 357 -0.29 -0.88 29.72
C MET A 357 0.68 -2.03 29.99
N VAL A 358 1.23 -2.10 31.20
CA VAL A 358 2.08 -3.22 31.65
C VAL A 358 1.25 -4.51 31.74
N ASN A 359 0.03 -4.44 32.27
CA ASN A 359 -0.89 -5.60 32.31
C ASN A 359 -1.33 -6.08 30.91
N LEU A 360 -1.34 -5.19 29.90
CA LEU A 360 -1.59 -5.53 28.50
C LEU A 360 -0.36 -6.06 27.75
N GLY A 361 0.82 -6.14 28.40
CA GLY A 361 2.06 -6.64 27.80
C GLY A 361 2.81 -5.65 26.92
N PHE A 362 2.55 -4.35 27.05
CA PHE A 362 3.32 -3.32 26.34
C PHE A 362 4.67 -3.04 27.01
N HIS A 363 5.69 -2.89 26.18
CA HIS A 363 7.08 -2.63 26.57
C HIS A 363 7.55 -1.22 26.16
N LEU A 364 6.88 -0.62 25.17
CA LEU A 364 7.00 0.79 24.78
C LEU A 364 5.61 1.34 24.46
N ILE A 365 5.26 2.52 24.96
CA ILE A 365 4.00 3.21 24.60
C ILE A 365 4.25 4.67 24.20
N GLY A 366 3.63 5.09 23.10
CA GLY A 366 3.55 6.49 22.70
C GLY A 366 2.24 7.10 23.19
N VAL A 367 2.27 7.95 24.21
CA VAL A 367 1.06 8.54 24.82
C VAL A 367 0.54 9.69 23.96
N LYS A 368 -0.78 9.74 23.68
CA LYS A 368 -1.44 10.76 22.85
C LYS A 368 -1.55 12.13 23.55
N THR A 369 -0.39 12.74 23.83
CA THR A 369 -0.28 14.06 24.50
C THR A 369 -0.54 15.21 23.52
N LYS A 370 -0.52 16.46 24.02
CA LYS A 370 -0.70 17.65 23.18
C LYS A 370 0.65 18.19 22.73
N GLU A 371 0.71 18.70 21.51
CA GLU A 371 1.85 19.41 20.93
C GLU A 371 2.43 20.45 21.92
N THR A 372 1.55 21.27 22.51
CA THR A 372 1.89 22.34 23.46
C THR A 372 2.58 21.85 24.72
N ASP A 373 2.26 20.65 25.17
CA ASP A 373 2.67 20.15 26.48
C ASP A 373 4.10 19.56 26.37
N VAL A 374 4.53 19.19 25.15
CA VAL A 374 5.91 18.80 24.81
C VAL A 374 6.79 20.01 24.50
N LEU A 375 6.29 20.92 23.65
CA LEU A 375 7.04 22.09 23.15
C LEU A 375 7.41 23.11 24.25
N ASN A 376 6.62 23.18 25.32
CA ASN A 376 6.89 24.06 26.46
C ASN A 376 7.82 23.42 27.52
N GLU A 377 8.10 22.12 27.42
CA GLU A 377 8.77 21.34 28.47
C GLU A 377 10.05 20.61 27.97
N GLN A 378 10.80 21.27 27.09
CA GLN A 378 12.11 20.81 26.57
C GLN A 378 12.09 19.41 25.90
N GLY A 379 10.97 19.03 25.28
CA GLY A 379 10.88 17.78 24.50
C GLY A 379 10.21 16.60 25.20
N MET A 380 9.86 16.71 26.49
CA MET A 380 9.10 15.68 27.22
C MET A 380 8.01 16.33 28.05
N SER A 381 6.75 15.95 27.84
CA SER A 381 5.63 16.50 28.62
C SER A 381 5.68 16.09 30.09
N ARG A 382 5.09 16.91 30.96
CA ARG A 382 4.89 16.55 32.37
C ARG A 382 4.17 15.21 32.54
N THR A 383 3.18 14.91 31.69
CA THR A 383 2.44 13.64 31.72
C THR A 383 3.37 12.44 31.55
N VAL A 384 4.22 12.45 30.53
CA VAL A 384 5.18 11.37 30.28
C VAL A 384 6.24 11.33 31.40
N ARG A 385 6.71 12.48 31.88
CA ARG A 385 7.67 12.55 33.00
C ARG A 385 7.13 11.94 34.30
N GLU A 386 5.87 12.23 34.66
CA GLU A 386 5.21 11.66 35.83
C GLU A 386 4.93 10.16 35.67
N ALA A 387 4.56 9.72 34.46
CA ALA A 387 4.34 8.31 34.12
C ALA A 387 5.63 7.47 34.18
N ARG A 388 6.74 7.94 33.56
CA ARG A 388 8.05 7.28 33.66
C ARG A 388 8.55 7.22 35.10
N ALA A 389 8.36 8.31 35.87
CA ALA A 389 8.68 8.31 37.29
C ALA A 389 7.85 7.31 38.11
N TYR A 390 6.62 6.99 37.70
CA TYR A 390 5.81 5.94 38.33
C TYR A 390 6.27 4.54 37.93
N ALA A 391 6.52 4.28 36.64
CA ALA A 391 7.10 3.02 36.16
C ALA A 391 8.40 2.68 36.91
N ALA A 392 9.29 3.67 37.08
CA ALA A 392 10.51 3.54 37.86
C ALA A 392 10.26 3.26 39.37
N ARG A 393 9.24 3.88 39.99
CA ARG A 393 8.82 3.55 41.39
C ARG A 393 8.30 2.12 41.53
N LYS A 394 7.69 1.57 40.47
CA LYS A 394 7.14 0.21 40.42
C LYS A 394 8.17 -0.86 40.05
N GLY A 395 9.26 -0.48 39.37
CA GLY A 395 10.18 -1.42 38.75
C GLY A 395 9.60 -2.07 37.48
N TYR A 396 8.73 -1.35 36.75
CA TYR A 396 8.18 -1.83 35.48
C TYR A 396 9.17 -1.59 34.32
N ASP A 397 9.37 -2.63 33.51
CA ASP A 397 10.20 -2.60 32.30
C ASP A 397 9.37 -2.10 31.10
N ILE A 398 9.01 -0.81 31.14
CA ILE A 398 8.21 -0.15 30.10
C ILE A 398 8.79 1.24 29.80
N GLU A 399 9.07 1.52 28.53
CA GLU A 399 9.32 2.89 28.08
C GLU A 399 8.01 3.60 27.74
N ILE A 400 7.94 4.88 28.09
CA ILE A 400 6.77 5.74 27.90
C ILE A 400 7.30 7.02 27.25
N VAL A 401 6.77 7.37 26.08
CA VAL A 401 7.21 8.52 25.28
C VAL A 401 6.02 9.38 24.85
N ASP A 402 6.27 10.63 24.50
CA ASP A 402 5.25 11.51 23.91
C ASP A 402 4.98 11.09 22.46
N CYS A 403 3.71 11.02 22.06
CA CYS A 403 3.30 10.75 20.68
C CYS A 403 2.11 11.67 20.31
N PRO A 404 2.37 12.99 20.18
CA PRO A 404 1.30 13.97 20.11
C PRO A 404 0.58 13.99 18.77
N GLU A 405 -0.70 14.35 18.83
CA GLU A 405 -1.61 14.49 17.69
C GLU A 405 -1.39 15.86 17.00
N ASN A 406 -0.66 15.87 15.87
CA ASN A 406 -0.20 17.11 15.25
C ASN A 406 -1.23 17.71 14.26
N TYR A 407 -2.20 18.44 14.80
CA TYR A 407 -3.16 19.24 14.02
C TYR A 407 -2.55 20.54 13.48
N GLY A 408 -1.43 21.00 14.05
CA GLY A 408 -0.73 22.20 13.63
C GLY A 408 -0.10 22.08 12.25
N HIS A 409 0.45 20.92 11.91
CA HIS A 409 1.15 20.69 10.65
C HIS A 409 0.21 20.61 9.45
N ARG A 410 0.57 21.33 8.37
CA ARG A 410 -0.17 21.42 7.11
C ARG A 410 0.78 21.57 5.93
N LEU A 411 0.34 21.06 4.78
CA LEU A 411 1.08 21.20 3.53
C LEU A 411 0.16 21.28 2.31
N ILE A 412 0.75 21.56 1.15
CA ILE A 412 0.13 21.49 -0.17
C ILE A 412 0.84 20.39 -0.96
N TRP A 413 0.08 19.40 -1.43
CA TRP A 413 0.60 18.37 -2.33
C TRP A 413 1.02 18.96 -3.68
N PHE A 414 1.85 18.20 -4.41
CA PHE A 414 2.32 18.52 -5.77
C PHE A 414 1.21 18.82 -6.80
N ASP A 415 0.00 18.30 -6.59
CA ASP A 415 -1.19 18.57 -7.43
C ASP A 415 -1.97 19.84 -7.01
N GLY A 416 -1.51 20.53 -5.95
CA GLY A 416 -2.12 21.71 -5.37
C GLY A 416 -3.19 21.45 -4.30
N GLN A 417 -3.46 20.20 -3.91
CA GLN A 417 -4.45 19.91 -2.88
C GLN A 417 -3.89 20.11 -1.45
N PRO A 418 -4.63 20.80 -0.54
CA PRO A 418 -4.17 21.04 0.83
C PRO A 418 -4.38 19.83 1.74
N ALA A 419 -3.55 19.71 2.78
CA ALA A 419 -3.60 18.64 3.77
C ALA A 419 -3.30 19.10 5.20
N ASP A 420 -3.86 18.35 6.17
CA ASP A 420 -3.73 18.45 7.62
C ASP A 420 -3.53 17.02 8.19
N HIS A 421 -3.23 16.83 9.49
CA HIS A 421 -2.91 15.50 10.07
C HIS A 421 -1.67 14.80 9.43
N VAL A 422 -0.81 15.58 8.77
CA VAL A 422 0.34 15.13 7.95
C VAL A 422 1.59 14.76 8.76
N SER A 423 1.48 14.52 10.07
CA SER A 423 2.64 14.34 10.95
C SER A 423 2.30 13.62 12.24
N ASN A 424 2.81 12.42 12.42
CA ASN A 424 2.71 11.65 13.66
C ASN A 424 4.02 10.90 13.85
N PHE A 425 4.49 10.85 15.09
CA PHE A 425 5.76 10.27 15.47
C PHE A 425 5.79 10.14 17.00
N MET A 426 6.48 9.12 17.48
CA MET A 426 6.97 9.09 18.87
C MET A 426 8.15 10.05 18.99
N ILE A 427 8.18 10.84 20.05
CA ILE A 427 9.23 11.85 20.32
C ILE A 427 10.33 11.22 21.18
N PRO A 428 11.62 11.44 20.86
CA PRO A 428 12.73 10.99 21.71
C PRO A 428 12.56 11.54 23.14
N PRO A 429 12.47 10.68 24.17
CA PRO A 429 12.12 11.10 25.52
C PRO A 429 13.19 12.01 26.13
N GLU A 430 14.46 11.81 25.76
CA GLU A 430 15.54 12.76 25.98
C GLU A 430 15.95 13.39 24.64
N MET A 431 15.93 14.72 24.57
CA MET A 431 16.56 15.50 23.49
C MET A 431 17.54 16.48 24.10
N ASP A 432 18.70 16.65 23.46
CA ASP A 432 19.69 17.64 23.87
C ASP A 432 19.26 19.08 23.49
N ASP A 433 20.05 20.05 23.96
CA ASP A 433 19.76 21.47 23.75
C ASP A 433 19.83 21.88 22.26
N THR A 434 20.41 21.07 21.38
CA THR A 434 20.46 21.24 19.92
C THR A 434 19.27 20.55 19.25
N GLU A 435 19.01 19.30 19.59
CA GLU A 435 17.90 18.48 19.09
C GLU A 435 16.55 19.14 19.40
N HIS A 436 16.35 19.64 20.62
CA HIS A 436 15.14 20.37 20.99
C HIS A 436 14.96 21.67 20.19
N LYS A 437 16.06 22.39 19.86
CA LYS A 437 16.00 23.59 19.00
C LYS A 437 15.66 23.23 17.55
N GLN A 438 16.21 22.13 17.03
CA GLN A 438 15.88 21.60 15.70
C GLN A 438 14.41 21.15 15.62
N PHE A 439 13.95 20.38 16.61
CA PHE A 439 12.56 19.95 16.74
C PHE A 439 11.59 21.13 16.75
N LEU A 440 11.84 22.15 17.57
CA LEU A 440 11.03 23.36 17.65
C LEU A 440 11.01 24.13 16.32
N ALA A 441 12.15 24.24 15.62
CA ALA A 441 12.24 24.92 14.33
C ALA A 441 11.39 24.21 13.26
N SER A 442 11.56 22.89 13.12
CA SER A 442 10.76 22.07 12.20
C SER A 442 9.27 22.07 12.53
N TYR A 443 8.91 22.10 13.83
CA TYR A 443 7.51 22.20 14.25
C TYR A 443 6.87 23.54 13.84
N GLN A 444 7.58 24.67 13.98
CA GLN A 444 7.04 25.94 13.49
C GLN A 444 6.99 26.00 11.95
N ALA A 445 7.94 25.36 11.25
CA ALA A 445 7.91 25.26 9.78
C ALA A 445 6.70 24.45 9.28
N GLY A 446 6.36 23.33 9.92
CA GLY A 446 5.21 22.50 9.55
C GLY A 446 3.87 23.23 9.62
N LYS A 447 3.76 24.27 10.45
CA LYS A 447 2.56 25.12 10.56
C LYS A 447 2.42 26.16 9.44
N ALA A 448 3.41 26.31 8.55
CA ALA A 448 3.41 27.34 7.50
C ALA A 448 2.62 26.96 6.24
N ASN A 449 1.97 25.78 6.19
CA ASN A 449 1.21 25.30 5.04
C ASN A 449 2.09 25.20 3.76
N LEU A 450 3.26 24.58 3.93
CA LEU A 450 4.34 24.51 2.93
C LEU A 450 3.98 23.64 1.71
N PRO A 451 4.53 23.90 0.52
CA PRO A 451 4.61 22.89 -0.55
C PRO A 451 5.27 21.58 -0.07
N TRP A 452 4.97 20.45 -0.73
CA TRP A 452 5.51 19.14 -0.35
C TRP A 452 7.04 19.12 -0.17
N ASP A 453 7.81 19.60 -1.15
CA ASP A 453 9.29 19.59 -1.06
C ASP A 453 9.80 20.47 0.08
N ASP A 454 9.21 21.65 0.30
CA ASP A 454 9.54 22.51 1.44
C ASP A 454 9.22 21.83 2.78
N PHE A 455 8.09 21.15 2.88
CA PHE A 455 7.70 20.39 4.08
C PHE A 455 8.65 19.21 4.35
N LYS A 456 9.07 18.52 3.29
CA LYS A 456 10.06 17.44 3.31
C LYS A 456 11.41 17.91 3.83
N GLU A 457 11.96 19.00 3.28
CA GLU A 457 13.26 19.54 3.72
C GLU A 457 13.20 20.18 5.13
N GLN A 458 12.14 20.93 5.46
CA GLN A 458 12.09 21.73 6.67
C GLN A 458 11.48 21.00 7.88
N VAL A 459 10.68 19.95 7.65
CA VAL A 459 9.92 19.23 8.70
C VAL A 459 10.32 17.76 8.78
N ILE A 460 10.20 17.01 7.68
CA ILE A 460 10.36 15.55 7.73
C ILE A 460 11.83 15.17 7.91
N LYS A 461 12.75 15.66 7.06
CA LYS A 461 14.18 15.34 7.14
C LYS A 461 14.78 15.64 8.53
N PRO A 462 14.56 16.81 9.16
CA PRO A 462 15.16 17.12 10.46
C PRO A 462 14.48 16.41 11.64
N MET A 463 13.21 16.01 11.55
CA MET A 463 12.57 15.18 12.57
C MET A 463 12.96 13.70 12.44
N VAL A 464 13.03 13.15 11.23
CA VAL A 464 13.54 11.78 11.00
C VAL A 464 15.00 11.64 11.47
N ALA A 465 15.79 12.71 11.40
CA ALA A 465 17.16 12.77 11.89
C ALA A 465 17.29 12.62 13.43
N THR A 466 16.27 12.96 14.23
CA THR A 466 16.28 12.69 15.69
C THR A 466 15.88 11.26 16.04
N GLY A 467 15.80 10.36 15.04
CA GLY A 467 15.65 8.93 15.27
C GLY A 467 14.21 8.44 15.34
N VAL A 468 13.23 9.14 14.75
CA VAL A 468 11.80 8.76 14.81
C VAL A 468 11.32 7.92 13.61
N LEU A 469 10.16 7.28 13.78
CA LEU A 469 9.24 6.91 12.70
C LEU A 469 8.25 8.06 12.47
N PHE A 470 8.22 8.63 11.27
CA PHE A 470 7.42 9.76 10.87
C PHE A 470 6.42 9.33 9.78
N TYR A 471 5.13 9.39 10.11
CA TYR A 471 4.02 8.87 9.30
C TYR A 471 2.80 9.80 9.36
N PRO A 472 1.89 9.76 8.38
CA PRO A 472 0.68 10.57 8.40
C PRO A 472 -0.47 9.87 9.14
N GLU A 473 -1.50 10.62 9.56
CA GLU A 473 -2.80 10.05 9.92
C GLU A 473 -3.81 10.26 8.78
N LEU A 474 -3.30 10.11 7.55
CA LEU A 474 -4.03 10.41 6.33
C LEU A 474 -4.11 9.21 5.42
N ASP A 475 -5.26 9.14 4.78
CA ASP A 475 -5.49 8.35 3.60
C ASP A 475 -5.37 9.22 2.35
N TYR A 476 -4.42 8.84 1.49
CA TYR A 476 -4.06 9.58 0.30
C TYR A 476 -4.90 9.17 -0.92
N THR A 477 -4.77 9.93 -2.00
CA THR A 477 -4.93 9.35 -3.34
C THR A 477 -3.80 8.35 -3.56
N LEU A 478 -4.06 7.30 -4.35
CA LEU A 478 -3.04 6.34 -4.83
C LEU A 478 -1.78 7.07 -5.36
N LEU A 479 -2.01 8.16 -6.09
CA LEU A 479 -1.00 9.05 -6.63
C LEU A 479 -0.07 9.63 -5.56
N ASN A 480 -0.64 10.26 -4.52
CA ASN A 480 0.13 10.96 -3.51
C ASN A 480 0.85 9.95 -2.60
N ALA A 481 0.22 8.81 -2.28
CA ALA A 481 0.86 7.71 -1.56
C ALA A 481 2.16 7.25 -2.24
N TYR A 482 2.13 7.07 -3.57
CA TYR A 482 3.30 6.59 -4.32
C TYR A 482 4.48 7.56 -4.17
N LEU A 483 4.29 8.87 -4.38
CA LEU A 483 5.38 9.84 -4.28
C LEU A 483 5.94 9.93 -2.85
N VAL A 484 5.07 10.05 -1.86
CA VAL A 484 5.49 10.45 -0.50
C VAL A 484 6.09 9.32 0.33
N TYR A 485 5.74 8.05 0.04
CA TYR A 485 6.36 6.89 0.69
C TYR A 485 7.61 6.42 -0.07
N ASP A 486 7.64 6.51 -1.41
CA ASP A 486 8.85 6.16 -2.17
C ASP A 486 9.99 7.15 -1.93
N GLU A 487 9.71 8.45 -1.78
CA GLU A 487 10.74 9.41 -1.33
C GLU A 487 11.28 9.11 0.08
N GLY A 488 10.46 8.52 0.96
CA GLY A 488 10.89 8.06 2.28
C GLY A 488 11.80 6.83 2.18
N LEU A 489 11.38 5.85 1.38
CA LEU A 489 12.11 4.60 1.12
C LEU A 489 13.46 4.84 0.43
N TYR A 490 13.53 5.81 -0.49
CA TYR A 490 14.76 6.18 -1.20
C TYR A 490 15.63 7.19 -0.44
N ASN A 491 15.35 7.43 0.85
CA ASN A 491 16.07 8.34 1.76
C ASN A 491 16.12 9.81 1.28
N ASP A 492 15.15 10.25 0.48
CA ASP A 492 14.94 11.66 0.09
C ASP A 492 13.93 12.38 1.00
N GLY A 493 13.63 11.83 2.18
CA GLY A 493 12.90 12.55 3.23
C GLY A 493 11.37 12.54 3.12
N GLY A 494 10.79 11.64 2.32
CA GLY A 494 9.38 11.30 2.47
C GLY A 494 9.10 10.54 3.78
N TYR A 495 7.87 10.05 3.96
CA TYR A 495 7.47 9.34 5.17
C TYR A 495 8.20 7.99 5.28
N ASN A 496 8.83 7.74 6.43
CA ASN A 496 9.65 6.55 6.67
C ASN A 496 8.88 5.41 7.37
N ALA A 497 7.55 5.53 7.48
CA ALA A 497 6.64 4.52 8.03
C ALA A 497 5.22 4.69 7.43
N VAL A 498 4.45 3.60 7.37
CA VAL A 498 3.12 3.53 6.73
C VAL A 498 2.07 3.04 7.74
N PRO A 499 0.91 3.71 7.89
CA PRO A 499 -0.18 3.20 8.73
C PRO A 499 -0.76 1.89 8.20
N GLY A 500 -0.74 0.85 9.03
CA GLY A 500 -1.33 -0.46 8.72
C GLY A 500 -2.56 -0.82 9.57
N ALA A 501 -2.66 -0.30 10.80
CA ALA A 501 -3.82 -0.43 11.67
C ALA A 501 -4.18 0.91 12.30
N HIS A 502 -5.49 1.14 12.52
CA HIS A 502 -6.01 2.40 13.03
C HIS A 502 -7.33 2.25 13.82
N PHE A 503 -7.79 3.31 14.47
CA PHE A 503 -9.15 3.35 15.02
C PHE A 503 -10.23 3.40 13.92
N GLY A 504 -11.41 2.87 14.24
CA GLY A 504 -12.58 2.85 13.36
C GLY A 504 -12.49 1.80 12.25
N ASN A 505 -11.45 1.87 11.41
CA ASN A 505 -11.07 0.78 10.52
C ASN A 505 -9.69 0.24 10.90
N ILE A 506 -9.66 -1.02 11.34
CA ILE A 506 -8.50 -1.64 12.00
C ILE A 506 -7.46 -2.22 11.03
N ASP A 507 -7.76 -2.25 9.74
CA ASP A 507 -6.89 -2.82 8.70
C ASP A 507 -6.78 -1.83 7.53
N TRP A 508 -5.80 -0.91 7.64
CA TRP A 508 -5.55 0.12 6.63
C TRP A 508 -4.79 -0.41 5.42
N VAL A 509 -4.02 -1.50 5.55
CA VAL A 509 -3.43 -2.16 4.37
C VAL A 509 -4.52 -2.72 3.46
N ARG A 510 -5.65 -3.18 4.04
CA ARG A 510 -6.81 -3.63 3.28
C ARG A 510 -7.81 -2.52 2.92
N HIS A 511 -7.94 -1.47 3.75
CA HIS A 511 -8.76 -0.29 3.43
C HIS A 511 -8.15 0.56 2.30
N PHE A 512 -6.82 0.57 2.23
CA PHE A 512 -6.00 1.15 1.16
C PHE A 512 -5.12 0.07 0.53
N PRO A 513 -5.66 -0.79 -0.35
CA PRO A 513 -4.95 -1.95 -0.92
C PRO A 513 -3.59 -1.65 -1.58
N TYR A 514 -3.33 -0.40 -1.90
CA TYR A 514 -2.04 0.06 -2.40
C TYR A 514 -0.94 0.18 -1.33
N HIS A 515 -1.26 0.24 -0.03
CA HIS A 515 -0.30 0.14 1.08
C HIS A 515 0.45 -1.21 1.08
N GLU A 516 -0.12 -2.27 0.47
CA GLU A 516 0.54 -3.56 0.19
C GLU A 516 1.92 -3.39 -0.45
N ARG A 517 2.11 -2.34 -1.29
CA ARG A 517 3.37 -1.99 -1.96
C ARG A 517 4.57 -1.90 -1.01
N TRP A 518 4.36 -1.36 0.20
CA TRP A 518 5.44 -1.08 1.15
C TRP A 518 5.57 -2.10 2.28
N VAL A 519 4.74 -3.16 2.31
CA VAL A 519 4.84 -4.22 3.32
C VAL A 519 6.17 -4.97 3.16
N GLY A 520 7.04 -4.84 4.17
CA GLY A 520 8.42 -5.34 4.10
C GLY A 520 9.37 -4.47 3.25
N LYS A 521 9.02 -3.21 3.01
CA LYS A 521 9.89 -2.16 2.43
C LYS A 521 10.01 -0.96 3.36
N LEU A 522 8.90 -0.54 3.97
CA LEU A 522 8.85 0.42 5.07
C LEU A 522 8.28 -0.26 6.34
N PRO A 523 8.61 0.28 7.52
CA PRO A 523 7.87 0.04 8.76
C PRO A 523 6.36 0.19 8.55
N ILE A 524 5.59 -0.82 8.93
CA ILE A 524 4.13 -0.73 9.01
C ILE A 524 3.77 -0.50 10.48
N VAL A 525 3.03 0.58 10.78
CA VAL A 525 2.70 0.98 12.16
C VAL A 525 1.23 0.70 12.53
N ALA A 526 1.01 0.46 13.81
CA ALA A 526 -0.29 0.30 14.44
C ALA A 526 -0.57 1.51 15.35
N ASP A 527 -1.43 2.42 14.89
CA ASP A 527 -1.78 3.64 15.62
C ASP A 527 -3.18 3.52 16.24
N GLY A 528 -3.28 3.79 17.54
CA GLY A 528 -4.53 3.67 18.30
C GLY A 528 -5.36 4.94 18.27
N ASP A 529 -4.72 6.08 17.99
CA ASP A 529 -5.26 7.43 18.04
C ASP A 529 -6.15 7.75 19.27
N ALA A 530 -5.82 7.15 20.41
CA ALA A 530 -6.81 6.87 21.43
C ALA A 530 -7.13 8.10 22.32
N HIS A 531 -8.33 8.66 22.16
CA HIS A 531 -8.79 9.86 22.88
C HIS A 531 -9.38 9.57 24.27
N GLY A 532 -8.75 10.07 25.34
CA GLY A 532 -9.38 10.21 26.65
C GLY A 532 -9.31 8.96 27.53
N ASP A 533 -10.45 8.33 27.83
CA ASP A 533 -10.55 7.27 28.85
C ASP A 533 -10.06 5.91 28.34
N MET A 534 -9.07 5.35 29.03
CA MET A 534 -8.58 3.98 28.88
C MET A 534 -9.68 2.92 28.68
N LEU A 535 -10.76 2.98 29.47
CA LEU A 535 -11.83 1.97 29.42
C LEU A 535 -12.64 2.01 28.12
N ALA A 536 -12.71 3.17 27.45
CA ALA A 536 -13.37 3.29 26.16
C ALA A 536 -12.54 2.70 25.01
N TRP A 537 -11.22 2.56 25.19
CA TRP A 537 -10.26 2.18 24.15
C TRP A 537 -9.70 0.77 24.29
N GLN A 538 -10.01 0.05 25.37
CA GLN A 538 -9.54 -1.32 25.60
C GLN A 538 -9.77 -2.22 24.37
N ALA A 539 -10.96 -2.19 23.77
CA ALA A 539 -11.30 -3.02 22.62
C ALA A 539 -10.42 -2.75 21.37
N ASN A 540 -9.80 -1.57 21.25
CA ASN A 540 -8.84 -1.27 20.18
C ASN A 540 -7.40 -1.67 20.55
N LEU A 541 -7.01 -1.48 21.82
CA LEU A 541 -5.71 -1.92 22.35
C LEU A 541 -5.57 -3.46 22.34
N ASP A 542 -6.69 -4.18 22.43
CA ASP A 542 -6.77 -5.64 22.30
C ASP A 542 -6.77 -6.10 20.82
N GLN A 543 -7.06 -5.22 19.85
CA GLN A 543 -7.18 -5.56 18.43
C GLN A 543 -5.87 -5.50 17.66
N TYR A 544 -4.98 -4.53 17.92
CA TYR A 544 -3.74 -4.39 17.17
C TYR A 544 -2.62 -3.77 17.99
N ARG A 545 -1.39 -3.97 17.49
CA ARG A 545 -0.14 -3.35 17.99
C ARG A 545 1.04 -3.68 17.07
N ASN A 546 2.16 -3.00 17.27
CA ASN A 546 3.44 -3.43 16.71
C ASN A 546 4.10 -4.45 17.65
N VAL A 547 4.63 -5.52 17.07
CA VAL A 547 5.53 -6.48 17.73
C VAL A 547 6.89 -6.37 17.05
N PHE A 548 7.96 -6.20 17.83
CA PHE A 548 9.29 -5.89 17.30
C PHE A 548 10.40 -6.68 17.98
N LEU A 549 11.50 -6.90 17.24
CA LEU A 549 12.62 -7.74 17.64
C LEU A 549 13.87 -6.86 17.79
N ALA A 550 14.22 -6.53 19.04
CA ALA A 550 15.28 -5.59 19.40
C ALA A 550 16.14 -6.11 20.57
N LYS A 551 17.17 -5.36 20.97
CA LYS A 551 18.06 -5.69 22.11
C LYS A 551 17.53 -5.16 23.45
N ASP A 552 16.67 -4.16 23.37
CA ASP A 552 16.03 -3.44 24.46
C ASP A 552 14.69 -2.89 23.97
N ASN A 553 13.85 -2.42 24.89
CA ASN A 553 12.52 -1.86 24.65
C ASN A 553 12.53 -0.35 24.30
N SER A 554 13.68 0.29 24.13
CA SER A 554 13.74 1.73 23.89
C SER A 554 13.19 2.12 22.51
N LEU A 555 12.77 3.38 22.36
CA LEU A 555 12.35 3.97 21.10
C LEU A 555 13.47 3.89 20.04
N ALA A 556 14.73 4.04 20.44
CA ALA A 556 15.87 3.83 19.56
C ALA A 556 15.96 2.37 19.08
N GLY A 557 15.79 1.40 19.98
CA GLY A 557 15.73 -0.02 19.67
C GLY A 557 14.53 -0.41 18.79
N TYR A 558 13.37 0.20 19.03
CA TYR A 558 12.16 0.03 18.20
C TYR A 558 12.35 0.59 16.79
N VAL A 559 12.87 1.82 16.65
CA VAL A 559 13.07 2.46 15.35
C VAL A 559 14.19 1.78 14.56
N GLU A 560 15.24 1.29 15.24
CA GLU A 560 16.29 0.45 14.64
C GLU A 560 15.71 -0.86 14.10
N ALA A 561 14.96 -1.59 14.94
CA ALA A 561 14.29 -2.82 14.53
C ALA A 561 13.29 -2.58 13.39
N ALA A 562 12.51 -1.51 13.44
CA ALA A 562 11.56 -1.16 12.39
C ALA A 562 12.26 -0.92 11.04
N LYS A 563 13.34 -0.13 11.03
CA LYS A 563 14.12 0.18 9.81
C LYS A 563 14.87 -1.04 9.26
N ASP A 564 15.27 -1.98 10.11
CA ASP A 564 15.87 -3.27 9.72
C ASP A 564 14.82 -4.37 9.41
N GLY A 565 13.54 -4.01 9.26
CA GLY A 565 12.46 -4.95 8.90
C GLY A 565 12.06 -5.93 10.03
N ARG A 566 12.56 -5.72 11.25
CA ARG A 566 12.31 -6.49 12.48
C ARG A 566 11.07 -6.05 13.28
N SER A 567 10.25 -5.15 12.75
CA SER A 567 8.91 -4.83 13.29
C SER A 567 7.79 -5.37 12.38
N VAL A 568 6.70 -5.80 13.00
CA VAL A 568 5.48 -6.26 12.35
C VAL A 568 4.28 -5.60 13.01
N CYS A 569 3.42 -4.95 12.22
CA CYS A 569 2.07 -4.57 12.65
C CYS A 569 1.20 -5.84 12.63
N VAL A 570 0.61 -6.19 13.77
CA VAL A 570 -0.22 -7.40 13.94
C VAL A 570 -1.62 -6.99 14.35
N ILE A 571 -2.62 -7.55 13.66
CA ILE A 571 -4.05 -7.25 13.87
C ILE A 571 -4.79 -8.56 14.16
N VAL A 572 -5.44 -8.63 15.31
CA VAL A 572 -6.42 -9.65 15.69
C VAL A 572 -7.80 -9.13 15.28
N MET A 573 -8.36 -9.73 14.24
CA MET A 573 -9.69 -9.37 13.74
C MET A 573 -10.80 -9.89 14.68
N PRO A 574 -12.00 -9.27 14.71
CA PRO A 574 -13.13 -9.76 15.50
C PRO A 574 -13.56 -11.21 15.17
N GLU A 575 -13.31 -11.65 13.94
CA GLU A 575 -13.50 -13.04 13.49
C GLU A 575 -12.41 -14.03 13.95
N GLY A 576 -11.36 -13.57 14.64
CA GLY A 576 -10.23 -14.38 15.11
C GLY A 576 -9.13 -14.63 14.06
N GLU A 577 -9.24 -14.06 12.85
CA GLU A 577 -8.12 -14.03 11.89
C GLU A 577 -7.02 -13.10 12.43
N VAL A 578 -5.76 -13.58 12.41
CA VAL A 578 -4.59 -12.76 12.77
C VAL A 578 -3.86 -12.37 11.49
N ARG A 579 -3.85 -11.07 11.18
CA ARG A 579 -3.19 -10.48 10.02
C ARG A 579 -1.82 -9.92 10.45
N TYR A 580 -0.84 -10.02 9.56
CA TYR A 580 0.56 -9.67 9.84
C TYR A 580 1.09 -8.80 8.70
N TYR A 581 1.60 -7.61 9.01
CA TYR A 581 2.18 -6.69 8.05
C TYR A 581 3.58 -6.26 8.49
N GLY A 582 4.61 -6.79 7.82
CA GLY A 582 6.02 -6.56 8.10
C GLY A 582 6.90 -7.38 7.14
N ALA A 583 8.22 -7.43 7.36
CA ALA A 583 9.10 -8.21 6.49
C ALA A 583 8.90 -9.73 6.68
N PRO A 584 8.96 -10.56 5.62
CA PRO A 584 8.77 -12.00 5.73
C PRO A 584 9.62 -12.73 6.78
N PRO A 585 10.91 -12.36 7.04
CA PRO A 585 11.69 -12.97 8.11
C PRO A 585 11.12 -12.70 9.50
N ALA A 586 10.66 -11.47 9.77
CA ALA A 586 10.06 -11.10 11.06
C ALA A 586 8.68 -11.74 11.25
N VAL A 587 7.84 -11.76 10.21
CA VAL A 587 6.55 -12.47 10.24
C VAL A 587 6.74 -13.97 10.48
N SER A 588 7.78 -14.57 9.90
CA SER A 588 8.11 -16.00 10.10
C SER A 588 8.63 -16.28 11.52
N TYR A 589 9.49 -15.41 12.05
CA TYR A 589 9.98 -15.50 13.43
C TYR A 589 8.82 -15.39 14.43
N LEU A 590 7.99 -14.35 14.34
CA LEU A 590 6.87 -14.15 15.27
C LEU A 590 5.84 -15.29 15.19
N LYS A 591 5.55 -15.84 14.00
CA LYS A 591 4.68 -17.03 13.85
C LYS A 591 5.29 -18.30 14.47
N LYS A 592 6.61 -18.44 14.52
CA LYS A 592 7.31 -19.54 15.20
C LYS A 592 7.29 -19.39 16.74
N HIS A 593 7.39 -18.16 17.24
CA HIS A 593 7.44 -17.83 18.66
C HIS A 593 6.09 -17.32 19.21
N LEU A 594 4.96 -17.74 18.62
CA LEU A 594 3.62 -17.20 18.90
C LEU A 594 3.26 -17.19 20.41
N ASP A 595 3.56 -18.29 21.10
CA ASP A 595 3.22 -18.46 22.53
C ASP A 595 4.04 -17.54 23.47
N GLU A 596 5.07 -16.84 22.97
CA GLU A 596 5.90 -15.90 23.75
C GLU A 596 5.33 -14.47 23.77
N TRP A 597 4.43 -14.10 22.85
CA TRP A 597 3.93 -12.72 22.69
C TRP A 597 2.42 -12.59 22.43
N LYS A 598 1.71 -13.68 22.15
CA LYS A 598 0.25 -13.70 21.96
C LYS A 598 -0.51 -13.09 23.14
N TRP A 599 -1.33 -12.07 22.89
CA TRP A 599 -2.09 -11.33 23.91
C TRP A 599 -3.62 -11.61 23.91
N TRP A 600 -4.13 -12.26 22.87
CA TRP A 600 -5.50 -12.80 22.77
C TRP A 600 -5.53 -14.29 23.16
#